data_AF-A0A075JTQ9-F1
#
_entry.id   AF-A0A075JTQ9-F1
#
_cell.length_a   1.000
_cell.length_b   1.000
_cell.length_c   1.000
_cell.angle_alpha   90.00
_cell.angle_beta   90.00
_cell.angle_gamma   90.00
#
_symmetry.space_group_name_H-M   'P 1'
#
loop_
_entity.id
_entity.type
_entity.pdbx_description
1 polymer ?
#
loop_
_entity_poly.entity_id
_entity_poly.type
_entity_poly.pdbx_seq_one_letter_code
_entity_poly.pdbx_strand_id
1 'polypeptide(L)'
;MSILLWISSQILSLQGSVHLLEQRIEERKKDLARLQQTATKLAACKSDFVDKKSLCMQPELGTTTWHGELATAFDNFRKEQLHVSYMAIPNEQMSATMGELQREMKAIEEEIAGWERTVSSLQTNIDALFEQKREELTKE
;
A
#
# COMPACT_ATOMS: atom_id res chain seq x y z
N MET A 1 -27.54 33.45 26.62
CA MET A 1 -26.08 33.51 26.90
C MET A 1 -25.41 32.14 27.13
N SER A 2 -25.82 31.28 28.08
CA SER A 2 -25.14 29.98 28.33
C SER A 2 -25.21 28.97 27.16
N ILE A 3 -26.31 28.98 26.40
CA ILE A 3 -26.51 28.10 25.23
C ILE A 3 -25.53 28.45 24.10
N LEU A 4 -25.35 29.75 23.80
CA LEU A 4 -24.43 30.22 22.76
C LEU A 4 -22.96 29.88 23.07
N LEU A 5 -22.56 29.93 24.34
CA LEU A 5 -21.22 29.51 24.79
C LEU A 5 -21.02 28.01 24.62
N TRP A 6 -22.03 27.20 24.95
CA TRP A 6 -22.00 25.76 24.72
C TRP A 6 -21.90 25.42 23.23
N ILE A 7 -22.74 26.01 22.38
CA ILE A 7 -22.71 25.78 20.92
C ILE A 7 -21.32 26.16 20.36
N SER A 8 -20.77 27.31 20.76
CA SER A 8 -19.45 27.75 20.29
C SER A 8 -18.33 26.81 20.74
N SER A 9 -18.40 26.30 21.97
CA SER A 9 -17.46 25.28 22.48
C SER A 9 -17.55 23.97 21.68
N GLN A 10 -18.77 23.52 21.36
CA GLN A 10 -18.97 22.31 20.57
C GLN A 10 -18.44 22.45 19.14
N ILE A 11 -18.70 23.57 18.48
CA ILE A 11 -18.16 23.86 17.14
C ILE A 11 -16.63 23.76 17.15
N LEU A 12 -15.96 24.41 18.12
CA LEU A 12 -14.50 24.38 18.23
C LEU A 12 -13.96 22.95 18.43
N SER A 13 -14.63 22.16 19.28
CA SER A 13 -14.26 20.76 19.53
C SER A 13 -14.37 19.89 18.27
N LEU A 14 -15.49 20.01 17.54
CA LEU A 14 -15.71 19.26 16.30
C LEU A 14 -14.74 19.70 15.20
N GLN A 15 -14.49 20.99 15.07
CA GLN A 15 -13.50 21.52 14.12
C GLN A 15 -12.09 20.99 14.43
N GLY A 16 -11.69 20.93 15.70
CA GLY A 16 -10.42 20.32 16.10
C GLY A 16 -10.35 18.84 15.73
N SER A 17 -11.45 18.10 15.93
CA SER A 17 -11.55 16.69 15.56
C SER A 17 -11.44 16.47 14.04
N VAL A 18 -12.11 17.32 13.24
CA VAL A 18 -12.00 17.31 11.77
C VAL A 18 -10.56 17.54 11.34
N HIS A 19 -9.90 18.57 11.87
CA HIS A 19 -8.52 18.90 11.50
C HIS A 19 -7.55 17.74 11.80
N LEU A 20 -7.70 17.09 12.96
CA LEU A 20 -6.89 15.92 13.31
C LEU A 20 -7.13 14.74 12.36
N LEU A 21 -8.37 14.50 11.95
CA LEU A 21 -8.69 13.43 10.99
C LEU A 21 -8.14 13.75 9.59
N GLU A 22 -8.24 15.00 9.14
CA GLU A 22 -7.68 15.44 7.86
C GLU A 22 -6.15 15.25 7.83
N GLN A 23 -5.45 15.56 8.92
CA GLN A 23 -4.02 15.30 9.04
C GLN A 23 -3.69 13.80 8.93
N ARG A 24 -4.45 12.95 9.62
CA ARG A 24 -4.27 11.49 9.56
C ARG A 24 -4.54 10.93 8.17
N ILE A 25 -5.57 11.42 7.49
CA ILE A 25 -5.87 11.06 6.10
C ILE A 25 -4.68 11.39 5.20
N GLU A 26 -4.10 12.58 5.34
CA GLU A 26 -2.95 12.99 4.54
C GLU A 26 -1.70 12.14 4.81
N GLU A 27 -1.43 11.80 6.07
CA GLU A 27 -0.35 10.89 6.45
C GLU A 27 -0.54 9.50 5.82
N ARG A 28 -1.75 8.94 5.88
CA ARG A 28 -2.05 7.65 5.27
C ARG A 28 -2.00 7.67 3.75
N LYS A 29 -2.41 8.76 3.09
CA LYS A 29 -2.25 8.93 1.63
C LYS A 29 -0.78 8.89 1.22
N LYS A 30 0.13 9.46 2.02
CA LYS A 30 1.57 9.38 1.78
C LYS A 30 2.11 7.95 1.95
N ASP A 31 1.67 7.23 2.99
CA ASP A 31 2.05 5.83 3.17
C ASP A 31 1.56 4.95 2.02
N LEU A 32 0.32 5.14 1.56
CA LEU A 32 -0.24 4.46 0.40
C LEU A 32 0.60 4.72 -0.86
N ALA A 33 0.96 5.99 -1.13
CA ALA A 33 1.80 6.33 -2.27
C ALA A 33 3.20 5.66 -2.21
N ARG A 34 3.79 5.56 -1.02
CA ARG A 34 5.06 4.85 -0.80
C ARG A 34 4.93 3.34 -1.06
N LEU A 35 3.84 2.73 -0.62
CA LEU A 35 3.55 1.31 -0.88
C LEU A 35 3.36 1.05 -2.38
N GLN A 36 2.60 1.90 -3.07
CA GLN A 36 2.42 1.83 -4.52
C GLN A 36 3.75 1.91 -5.26
N GLN A 37 4.60 2.88 -4.91
CA GLN A 37 5.94 3.00 -5.50
C GLN A 37 6.80 1.75 -5.24
N THR A 38 6.73 1.18 -4.04
CA THR A 38 7.46 -0.02 -3.66
C THR A 38 6.97 -1.23 -4.46
N ALA A 39 5.65 -1.38 -4.63
CA ALA A 39 5.05 -2.43 -5.45
C ALA A 39 5.51 -2.33 -6.92
N THR A 40 5.56 -1.12 -7.49
CA THR A 40 6.09 -0.90 -8.85
C THR A 40 7.56 -1.31 -8.96
N LYS A 41 8.40 -0.90 -7.99
CA LYS A 41 9.83 -1.27 -7.97
C LYS A 41 10.02 -2.79 -7.82
N LEU A 42 9.22 -3.44 -6.98
CA LEU A 42 9.28 -4.89 -6.79
C LEU A 42 8.84 -5.64 -8.04
N ALA A 43 7.79 -5.16 -8.74
CA ALA A 43 7.35 -5.74 -10.00
C ALA A 43 8.42 -5.63 -11.09
N ALA A 44 9.09 -4.47 -11.20
CA ALA A 44 10.22 -4.29 -12.11
C ALA A 44 11.38 -5.23 -11.75
N CYS A 45 11.75 -5.32 -10.47
CA CYS A 45 12.77 -6.23 -9.98
C CYS A 45 12.45 -7.71 -10.29
N LYS A 46 11.18 -8.11 -10.15
CA LYS A 46 10.72 -9.45 -10.51
C LYS A 46 10.88 -9.72 -12.01
N SER A 47 10.54 -8.74 -12.87
CA SER A 47 10.74 -8.85 -14.32
C SER A 47 12.23 -9.01 -14.64
N ASP A 48 13.06 -8.11 -14.14
CA ASP A 48 14.51 -8.13 -14.36
C ASP A 48 15.15 -9.43 -13.87
N PHE A 49 14.67 -9.97 -12.75
CA PHE A 49 15.12 -11.24 -12.22
C PHE A 49 14.77 -12.39 -13.17
N VAL A 50 13.53 -12.45 -13.65
CA VAL A 50 13.11 -13.48 -14.61
C VAL A 50 13.89 -13.38 -15.93
N ASP A 51 14.14 -12.16 -16.42
CA ASP A 51 14.87 -11.93 -17.67
C ASP A 51 16.34 -12.39 -17.58
N LYS A 52 16.93 -12.30 -16.38
CA LYS A 52 18.30 -12.77 -16.10
C LYS A 52 18.42 -14.28 -15.92
N LYS A 53 17.33 -15.03 -16.03
CA LYS A 53 17.33 -16.51 -15.95
C LYS A 53 18.36 -17.15 -16.87
N SER A 54 18.54 -16.61 -18.08
CA SER A 54 19.48 -17.13 -19.08
C SER A 54 20.93 -17.14 -18.59
N LEU A 55 21.32 -16.21 -17.71
CA LEU A 55 22.68 -16.16 -17.15
C LEU A 55 23.03 -17.43 -16.36
N CYS A 56 22.04 -18.03 -15.69
CA CYS A 56 22.21 -19.28 -14.95
C CYS A 56 21.89 -20.50 -15.83
N MET A 57 20.97 -20.34 -16.78
CA MET A 57 20.41 -21.42 -17.60
C MET A 57 21.07 -21.58 -18.98
N GLN A 58 22.07 -20.79 -19.33
CA GLN A 58 22.85 -20.91 -20.57
C GLN A 58 24.28 -20.35 -20.37
N PRO A 59 25.16 -21.04 -19.61
CA PRO A 59 26.56 -20.63 -19.53
C PRO A 59 27.24 -20.80 -20.89
N GLU A 60 28.23 -19.96 -21.20
CA GLU A 60 29.02 -19.98 -22.47
C GLU A 60 29.90 -21.24 -22.64
N LEU A 61 29.61 -22.31 -21.92
CA LEU A 61 30.35 -23.56 -21.96
C LEU A 61 29.54 -24.53 -22.84
N GLY A 62 29.74 -24.38 -24.14
CA GLY A 62 29.05 -25.14 -25.18
C GLY A 62 29.43 -26.63 -25.18
N THR A 63 28.65 -27.42 -25.92
CA THR A 63 28.81 -28.88 -26.07
C THR A 63 30.21 -29.28 -26.49
N THR A 64 30.94 -28.46 -27.24
CA THR A 64 32.33 -28.71 -27.67
C THR A 64 33.34 -28.76 -26.52
N THR A 65 33.00 -28.22 -25.34
CA THR A 65 33.91 -28.00 -24.21
C THR A 65 33.58 -28.84 -22.97
N TRP A 66 32.42 -29.51 -22.93
CA TRP A 66 31.98 -30.30 -21.77
C TRP A 66 31.37 -31.64 -22.19
N HIS A 67 32.09 -32.74 -21.95
CA HIS A 67 31.63 -34.11 -22.21
C HIS A 67 31.95 -35.01 -21.01
N GLY A 68 31.20 -36.10 -20.86
CA GLY A 68 31.39 -37.10 -19.80
C GLY A 68 30.33 -37.05 -18.70
N GLU A 69 30.35 -38.02 -17.79
CA GLU A 69 29.30 -38.23 -16.77
C GLU A 69 29.09 -37.02 -15.85
N LEU A 70 30.16 -36.31 -15.48
CA LEU A 70 30.08 -35.12 -14.64
C LEU A 70 29.40 -33.93 -15.36
N ALA A 71 29.62 -33.78 -16.66
CA ALA A 71 28.96 -32.75 -17.46
C ALA A 71 27.46 -33.02 -17.56
N THR A 72 27.08 -34.28 -17.79
CA THR A 72 25.66 -34.71 -17.79
C THR A 72 25.01 -34.51 -16.42
N ALA A 73 25.68 -34.91 -15.33
CA ALA A 73 25.19 -34.72 -13.97
C ALA A 73 24.99 -33.24 -13.62
N PHE A 74 25.94 -32.37 -14.02
CA PHE A 74 25.81 -30.93 -13.83
C PHE A 74 24.65 -30.32 -14.64
N ASP A 75 24.48 -30.72 -15.91
CA ASP A 75 23.38 -30.22 -16.73
C ASP A 75 22.01 -30.65 -16.19
N ASN A 76 21.90 -31.89 -15.69
CA ASN A 76 20.71 -32.38 -15.00
C ASN A 76 20.42 -31.58 -13.73
N PHE A 77 21.43 -31.39 -12.86
CA PHE A 77 21.28 -30.54 -11.65
C PHE A 77 20.78 -29.14 -12.00
N ARG A 78 21.34 -28.54 -13.05
CA ARG A 78 20.98 -27.19 -13.50
C ARG A 78 19.52 -27.11 -13.97
N LYS A 79 19.07 -28.08 -14.76
CA LYS A 79 17.70 -28.11 -15.29
C LYS A 79 16.65 -28.50 -14.25
N GLU A 80 16.99 -29.42 -13.36
CA GLU A 80 16.02 -30.04 -12.45
C GLU A 80 15.99 -29.37 -11.07
N GLN A 81 17.13 -28.87 -10.58
CA GLN A 81 17.23 -28.30 -9.23
C GLN A 81 17.45 -26.80 -9.25
N LEU A 82 18.49 -26.32 -9.95
CA LEU A 82 18.81 -24.89 -9.98
C LEU A 82 17.67 -24.10 -10.61
N HIS A 83 17.11 -24.58 -11.72
CA HIS A 83 15.99 -23.90 -12.38
C HIS A 83 14.78 -23.74 -11.46
N VAL A 84 14.41 -24.81 -10.75
CA VAL A 84 13.27 -24.83 -9.83
C VAL A 84 13.51 -23.85 -8.68
N SER A 85 14.68 -23.94 -8.02
CA SER A 85 15.06 -23.03 -6.94
C SER A 85 15.09 -21.57 -7.40
N TYR A 86 15.63 -21.31 -8.59
CA TYR A 86 15.68 -19.97 -9.17
C TYR A 86 14.27 -19.41 -9.42
N MET A 87 13.35 -20.21 -9.95
CA MET A 87 11.97 -19.76 -10.21
C MET A 87 11.11 -19.65 -8.95
N ALA A 88 11.46 -20.34 -7.86
CA ALA A 88 10.74 -20.20 -6.59
C ALA A 88 10.78 -18.77 -6.04
N ILE A 89 11.88 -18.04 -6.25
CA ILE A 89 12.01 -16.64 -5.80
C ILE A 89 10.95 -15.73 -6.45
N PRO A 90 10.88 -15.57 -7.79
CA PRO A 90 9.90 -14.69 -8.42
C PRO A 90 8.47 -15.22 -8.34
N ASN A 91 8.28 -16.54 -8.34
CA ASN A 91 6.94 -17.14 -8.40
C ASN A 91 6.28 -17.26 -7.03
N GLU A 92 7.05 -17.54 -5.98
CA GLU A 92 6.52 -17.74 -4.63
C GLU A 92 6.81 -16.52 -3.76
N GLN A 93 8.09 -16.26 -3.46
CA GLN A 93 8.47 -15.25 -2.46
C GLN A 93 8.06 -13.84 -2.89
N MET A 94 8.48 -13.41 -4.09
CA MET A 94 8.15 -12.07 -4.59
C MET A 94 6.65 -11.92 -4.84
N SER A 95 5.98 -12.95 -5.35
CA SER A 95 4.53 -12.93 -5.54
C SER A 95 3.77 -12.83 -4.20
N ALA A 96 4.21 -13.55 -3.17
CA ALA A 96 3.62 -13.50 -1.84
C ALA A 96 3.76 -12.11 -1.24
N THR A 97 4.96 -11.51 -1.29
CA THR A 97 5.21 -10.14 -0.84
C THR A 97 4.39 -9.12 -1.64
N MET A 98 4.27 -9.27 -2.96
CA MET A 98 3.38 -8.41 -3.77
C MET A 98 1.92 -8.53 -3.32
N GLY A 99 1.47 -9.75 -2.99
CA GLY A 99 0.13 -9.98 -2.47
C GLY A 99 -0.09 -9.38 -1.07
N GLU A 100 0.91 -9.43 -0.19
CA GLU A 100 0.90 -8.73 1.10
C GLU A 100 0.79 -7.22 0.93
N LEU A 101 1.64 -6.63 0.08
CA LEU A 101 1.57 -5.20 -0.24
C LEU A 101 0.19 -4.80 -0.75
N GLN A 102 -0.42 -5.60 -1.64
CA GLN A 102 -1.76 -5.31 -2.15
C GLN A 102 -2.85 -5.35 -1.06
N ARG A 103 -2.76 -6.29 -0.12
CA ARG A 103 -3.69 -6.35 1.02
C ARG A 103 -3.55 -5.13 1.93
N GLU A 104 -2.32 -4.74 2.25
CA GLU A 104 -2.04 -3.56 3.07
C GLU A 104 -2.49 -2.26 2.40
N MET A 105 -2.24 -2.11 1.09
CA MET A 105 -2.73 -0.95 0.33
C MET A 105 -4.26 -0.86 0.40
N LYS A 106 -4.96 -1.98 0.19
CA LYS A 106 -6.42 -2.02 0.28
C LYS A 106 -6.94 -1.67 1.69
N ALA A 107 -6.29 -2.19 2.74
CA ALA A 107 -6.66 -1.88 4.11
C ALA A 107 -6.51 -0.38 4.43
N ILE A 108 -5.44 0.26 3.96
CA ILE A 108 -5.22 1.70 4.10
C ILE A 108 -6.26 2.51 3.31
N GLU A 109 -6.60 2.09 2.09
CA GLU A 109 -7.65 2.72 1.29
C GLU A 109 -9.02 2.67 2.00
N GLU A 110 -9.37 1.52 2.59
CA GLU A 110 -10.59 1.35 3.37
C GLU A 110 -10.60 2.22 4.64
N GLU A 111 -9.45 2.33 5.34
CA GLU A 111 -9.26 3.21 6.51
C GLU A 111 -9.46 4.68 6.15
N ILE A 112 -8.81 5.16 5.08
CA ILE A 112 -8.95 6.52 4.55
C ILE A 112 -10.41 6.81 4.21
N ALA A 113 -11.07 5.92 3.46
CA ALA A 113 -12.47 6.09 3.09
C ALA A 113 -13.39 6.12 4.33
N GLY A 114 -13.06 5.35 5.37
CA GLY A 114 -13.73 5.41 6.67
C GLY A 114 -13.65 6.80 7.29
N TRP A 115 -12.44 7.34 7.42
CA TRP A 115 -12.22 8.66 8.00
C TRP A 115 -12.81 9.80 7.17
N GLU A 116 -12.75 9.73 5.84
CA GLU A 116 -13.37 10.73 4.96
C GLU A 116 -14.89 10.81 5.18
N ARG A 117 -15.58 9.66 5.33
CA ARG A 117 -17.00 9.64 5.71
C ARG A 117 -17.26 10.25 7.08
N THR A 118 -16.38 9.98 8.06
CA THR A 118 -16.47 10.60 9.39
C THR A 118 -16.30 12.11 9.31
N VAL A 119 -15.32 12.61 8.55
CA VAL A 119 -15.10 14.04 8.33
C VAL A 119 -16.34 14.70 7.72
N SER A 120 -16.92 14.11 6.67
CA SER A 120 -18.14 14.66 6.05
C SER A 120 -19.33 14.72 7.03
N SER A 121 -19.48 13.69 7.88
CA SER A 121 -20.51 13.68 8.93
C SER A 121 -20.28 14.77 9.98
N LEU A 122 -19.04 14.93 10.44
CA LEU A 122 -18.68 15.99 11.40
C LEU A 122 -18.88 17.39 10.82
N GLN A 123 -18.53 17.60 9.56
CA GLN A 123 -18.76 18.87 8.85
C GLN A 123 -20.26 19.19 8.77
N THR A 124 -21.10 18.20 8.45
CA THR A 124 -22.56 18.36 8.46
C THR A 124 -23.07 18.77 9.85
N ASN A 125 -22.54 18.17 10.92
CA ASN A 125 -22.91 18.53 12.29
C ASN A 125 -22.45 19.95 12.66
N ILE A 126 -21.26 20.36 12.21
CA ILE A 126 -20.75 21.72 12.41
C ILE A 126 -21.68 22.74 11.73
N ASP A 127 -22.09 22.48 10.49
CA ASP A 127 -23.00 23.36 9.75
C ASP A 127 -24.36 23.50 10.45
N ALA A 128 -24.91 22.38 10.96
CA ALA A 128 -26.14 22.41 11.75
C ALA A 128 -26.00 23.23 13.04
N LEU A 129 -24.86 23.14 13.75
CA LEU A 129 -24.59 23.94 14.94
C LEU A 129 -24.42 25.43 14.61
N PHE A 130 -23.85 25.77 13.45
CA PHE A 130 -23.79 27.15 12.99
C PHE A 130 -25.18 27.73 12.71
N GLU A 131 -26.08 26.94 12.10
CA GLU A 131 -27.46 27.36 11.88
C GLU A 131 -28.19 27.53 13.21
N GLN A 132 -28.07 26.58 14.13
CA GLN A 132 -28.65 26.68 15.46
C GLN A 132 -28.14 27.93 16.21
N LYS A 133 -26.84 28.23 16.11
CA LYS A 133 -26.27 29.45 16.70
C LYS A 133 -26.91 30.72 16.13
N ARG A 134 -27.15 30.76 14.81
CA ARG A 134 -27.83 31.90 14.16
C ARG A 134 -29.26 32.05 14.65
N GLU A 135 -30.02 30.97 14.72
CA GLU A 135 -31.40 31.00 15.22
C GLU A 135 -31.47 31.54 16.66
N GLU A 136 -30.59 31.08 17.55
CA GLU A 136 -30.55 31.55 18.94
C GLU A 136 -30.17 33.04 19.04
N LEU A 137 -29.28 33.54 18.16
CA LEU A 137 -28.94 34.97 18.10
C LEU A 137 -30.10 35.84 17.59
N THR A 138 -31.05 35.28 16.83
CA THR A 138 -32.24 36.02 16.37
C THR A 138 -33.40 36.02 17.38
N LYS A 139 -33.32 35.15 18.40
CA LYS A 139 -34.33 35.03 19.47
C LYS A 139 -34.01 35.90 20.70
N GLU A 140 -32.73 36.25 20.90
CA GLU A 140 -32.27 37.21 21.92
C GLU A 140 -32.43 38.67 21.45
#